data_AF-A0A2N9IWL3-F1
#
_entry.id   AF-A0A2N9IWL3-F1
#
_cell.length_a   1.000
_cell.length_b   1.000
_cell.length_c   1.000
_cell.angle_alpha   90.00
_cell.angle_beta   90.00
_cell.angle_gamma   90.00
#
_symmetry.space_group_name_H-M   'P 1'
#
loop_
_entity.id
_entity.type
_entity.pdbx_description
1 polymer ?
#
loop_
_entity_poly.entity_id
_entity_poly.type
_entity_poly.pdbx_seq_one_letter_code
_entity_poly.pdbx_strand_id
1 'polypeptide(L)'
;MADQRNRWNWEVSGFEPRKTSPSDDHRPGAPLVRRYSISAASALAQSELSKNSLASKLQLVKDKVKLAREDYLDLRQEANELQEYSNAKLDRVTRYLGVLAEKTRKLDQVALETEARISPLINEKRRLFNDLLTAKGNIKVFCRTRPLFEDEGPSVVEFPDDCTIRVNTGDNSISNPKKDFELDRVYGPHVGQAELFRDVQPLVQSALDGYNEGSSHDCGLYARCFEELFDLAYSDSTSTSRFNFSVSVFELYNEQVRDLLFESGSSLQKVRMGLPESIIELVQEKADNPLEFSRVLKAAFQSRGNDISKFNVSNLYGLHSVR
;
A
#
# COMPACT_ATOMS: atom_id res chain seq x y z
N MET A 1 -35.73 -3.91 -6.15
CA MET A 1 -36.24 -2.55 -6.49
C MET A 1 -35.04 -1.66 -6.78
N ALA A 2 -35.18 -0.76 -7.77
CA ALA A 2 -34.28 0.34 -8.12
C ALA A 2 -32.82 0.00 -8.54
N ASP A 3 -32.58 0.04 -9.84
CA ASP A 3 -31.25 0.25 -10.45
C ASP A 3 -30.66 1.62 -10.08
N GLN A 4 -29.33 1.70 -9.95
CA GLN A 4 -28.57 2.95 -10.12
C GLN A 4 -27.63 2.81 -11.31
N ARG A 5 -28.06 3.29 -12.49
CA ARG A 5 -27.18 3.41 -13.67
C ARG A 5 -26.43 4.74 -13.63
N ASN A 6 -25.10 4.65 -13.61
CA ASN A 6 -24.20 5.79 -13.77
C ASN A 6 -24.52 6.57 -15.05
N ARG A 7 -25.00 7.82 -14.90
CA ARG A 7 -25.30 8.73 -16.00
C ARG A 7 -24.10 9.64 -16.24
N TRP A 8 -23.31 9.31 -17.25
CA TRP A 8 -22.20 10.15 -17.71
C TRP A 8 -22.74 11.46 -18.27
N ASN A 9 -22.24 12.60 -17.79
CA ASN A 9 -22.73 13.93 -18.17
C ASN A 9 -21.84 14.52 -19.27
N TRP A 10 -22.42 14.86 -20.43
CA TRP A 10 -21.72 15.39 -21.61
C TRP A 10 -21.92 16.90 -21.77
N GLU A 11 -21.59 17.68 -20.74
CA GLU A 11 -21.67 19.13 -20.81
C GLU A 11 -20.36 19.72 -21.38
N VAL A 12 -20.39 20.07 -22.67
CA VAL A 12 -19.33 20.85 -23.32
C VAL A 12 -19.61 22.33 -23.09
N SER A 13 -18.74 23.00 -22.34
CA SER A 13 -18.89 24.43 -22.05
C SER A 13 -18.76 25.27 -23.32
N GLY A 14 -19.83 25.99 -23.71
CA GLY A 14 -19.79 26.95 -24.82
C GLY A 14 -21.02 27.04 -25.74
N PHE A 15 -22.06 26.21 -25.54
CA PHE A 15 -23.23 26.21 -26.42
C PHE A 15 -24.54 26.48 -25.65
N GLU A 16 -25.09 27.69 -25.77
CA GLU A 16 -26.45 28.00 -25.28
C GLU A 16 -27.51 27.79 -26.38
N PRO A 17 -28.56 26.98 -26.15
CA PRO A 17 -29.68 26.89 -27.08
C PRO A 17 -30.56 28.15 -27.04
N ARG A 18 -30.90 28.70 -28.21
CA ARG A 18 -31.87 29.81 -28.31
C ARG A 18 -33.24 29.38 -27.78
N LYS A 19 -33.73 30.09 -26.76
CA LYS A 19 -35.07 29.91 -26.19
C LYS A 19 -36.14 30.33 -27.21
N THR A 20 -37.06 29.43 -27.52
CA THR A 20 -38.29 29.72 -28.29
C THR A 20 -39.32 30.39 -27.37
N SER A 21 -39.78 31.58 -27.72
CA SER A 21 -40.94 32.24 -27.08
C SER A 21 -42.26 31.60 -27.53
N PRO A 22 -43.30 31.60 -26.68
CA PRO A 22 -44.51 30.82 -26.91
C PRO A 22 -45.43 31.44 -27.95
N SER A 23 -46.10 30.58 -28.71
CA SER A 23 -47.37 30.89 -29.36
C SER A 23 -48.45 31.09 -28.28
N ASP A 24 -49.15 32.22 -28.34
CA ASP A 24 -50.42 32.38 -27.64
C ASP A 24 -51.47 32.95 -28.59
N ASP A 25 -52.70 32.51 -28.42
CA ASP A 25 -53.75 32.55 -29.42
C ASP A 25 -54.90 33.49 -28.98
N HIS A 26 -55.88 33.73 -29.84
CA HIS A 26 -57.15 34.45 -29.60
C HIS A 26 -57.11 35.99 -29.54
N ARG A 27 -57.80 36.60 -30.51
CA ARG A 27 -58.60 37.83 -30.30
C ARG A 27 -60.00 37.68 -30.92
N PRO A 28 -61.01 38.40 -30.41
CA PRO A 28 -62.42 38.00 -30.51
C PRO A 28 -63.14 38.52 -31.76
N GLY A 29 -64.33 37.98 -32.01
CA GLY A 29 -65.21 38.39 -33.09
C GLY A 29 -65.79 39.81 -32.93
N ALA A 30 -66.02 40.45 -34.08
CA ALA A 30 -66.72 41.74 -34.24
C ALA A 30 -67.56 41.68 -35.55
N PRO A 31 -68.59 42.53 -35.72
CA PRO A 31 -69.84 42.05 -36.29
C PRO A 31 -70.05 42.30 -37.80
N LEU A 32 -71.09 41.64 -38.33
CA LEU A 32 -71.61 41.81 -39.68
C LEU A 32 -72.03 43.26 -39.96
N VAL A 33 -71.38 43.92 -40.92
CA VAL A 33 -71.82 45.20 -41.49
C VAL A 33 -71.96 45.09 -43.01
N ARG A 34 -72.96 45.78 -43.55
CA ARG A 34 -73.49 45.67 -44.92
C ARG A 34 -72.40 45.75 -46.01
N ARG A 35 -72.49 44.84 -46.99
CA ARG A 35 -71.87 45.02 -48.32
C ARG A 35 -72.54 46.20 -49.02
N TYR A 36 -71.79 47.26 -49.27
CA TYR A 36 -72.08 48.19 -50.36
C TYR A 36 -71.35 47.70 -51.62
N SER A 37 -72.08 47.58 -52.72
CA SER A 37 -71.55 47.22 -54.03
C SER A 37 -70.70 48.37 -54.57
N ILE A 38 -69.39 48.13 -54.74
CA ILE A 38 -68.46 49.06 -55.40
C ILE A 38 -68.10 48.47 -56.77
N SER A 39 -68.12 49.32 -57.80
CA SER A 39 -68.09 48.91 -59.21
C SER A 39 -66.85 48.11 -59.63
N ALA A 40 -67.06 47.15 -60.55
CA ALA A 40 -66.04 46.21 -61.03
C ALA A 40 -64.77 46.85 -61.64
N ALA A 41 -64.83 48.12 -62.06
CA ALA A 41 -63.68 48.85 -62.60
C ALA A 41 -62.54 49.03 -61.56
N SER A 42 -62.86 49.35 -60.30
CA SER A 42 -61.83 49.47 -59.24
C SER A 42 -61.30 48.11 -58.79
N ALA A 43 -62.12 47.07 -58.86
CA ALA A 43 -61.72 45.70 -58.52
C ALA A 43 -60.68 45.13 -59.50
N LEU A 44 -60.75 45.49 -60.79
CA LEU A 44 -59.76 45.07 -61.79
C LEU A 44 -58.40 45.73 -61.56
N ALA A 45 -58.36 47.05 -61.32
CA ALA A 45 -57.10 47.75 -61.02
C ALA A 45 -56.46 47.27 -59.70
N GLN A 46 -57.26 47.03 -58.65
CA GLN A 46 -56.77 46.46 -57.39
C GLN A 46 -56.34 45.00 -57.54
N SER A 47 -56.96 44.22 -58.44
CA SER A 47 -56.57 42.85 -58.77
C SER A 47 -55.24 42.79 -59.52
N GLU A 48 -55.03 43.66 -60.51
CA GLU A 48 -53.74 43.82 -61.22
C GLU A 48 -52.60 44.21 -60.27
N LEU A 49 -52.81 45.23 -59.43
CA LEU A 49 -51.83 45.65 -58.42
C LEU A 49 -51.56 44.54 -57.38
N SER A 50 -52.58 43.80 -56.96
CA SER A 50 -52.45 42.67 -56.04
C SER A 50 -51.68 41.50 -56.67
N LYS A 51 -51.96 41.15 -57.94
CA LYS A 51 -51.21 40.14 -58.71
C LYS A 51 -49.74 40.52 -58.87
N ASN A 52 -49.45 41.78 -59.18
CA ASN A 52 -48.07 42.27 -59.30
C ASN A 52 -47.35 42.28 -57.93
N SER A 53 -48.05 42.57 -56.83
CA SER A 53 -47.53 42.39 -55.46
C SER A 53 -47.28 40.92 -55.10
N LEU A 54 -48.16 40.00 -55.52
CA LEU A 54 -48.00 38.56 -55.34
C LEU A 54 -46.82 38.01 -56.17
N ALA A 55 -46.66 38.43 -57.41
CA ALA A 55 -45.57 38.01 -58.29
C ALA A 55 -44.20 38.49 -57.76
N SER A 56 -44.11 39.74 -57.28
CA SER A 56 -42.89 40.26 -56.66
C SER A 56 -42.56 39.59 -55.32
N LYS A 57 -43.57 39.30 -54.47
CA LYS A 57 -43.39 38.46 -53.27
C LYS A 57 -42.93 37.04 -53.61
N LEU A 58 -43.47 36.43 -54.67
CA LEU A 58 -43.10 35.09 -55.13
C LEU A 58 -41.64 35.04 -55.60
N GLN A 59 -41.17 36.04 -56.34
CA GLN A 59 -39.75 36.14 -56.72
C GLN A 59 -38.86 36.36 -55.49
N LEU A 60 -39.24 37.25 -54.57
CA LEU A 60 -38.49 37.46 -53.32
C LEU A 60 -38.37 36.17 -52.49
N VAL A 61 -39.42 35.37 -52.42
CA VAL A 61 -39.38 34.04 -51.77
C VAL A 61 -38.49 33.07 -52.55
N LYS A 62 -38.58 33.05 -53.88
CA LYS A 62 -37.74 32.21 -54.75
C LYS A 62 -36.25 32.53 -54.58
N ASP A 63 -35.88 33.79 -54.51
CA ASP A 63 -34.49 34.21 -54.34
C ASP A 63 -33.99 33.97 -52.90
N LYS A 64 -34.85 34.13 -51.87
CA LYS A 64 -34.53 33.68 -50.50
C LYS A 64 -34.36 32.17 -50.39
N VAL A 65 -35.15 31.37 -51.13
CA VAL A 65 -35.03 29.91 -51.18
C VAL A 65 -33.77 29.47 -51.92
N LYS A 66 -33.29 30.23 -52.92
CA LYS A 66 -31.97 30.01 -53.52
C LYS A 66 -30.84 30.32 -52.52
N LEU A 67 -30.87 31.50 -51.90
CA LEU A 67 -29.85 31.90 -50.93
C LEU A 67 -29.73 30.88 -49.78
N ALA A 68 -30.86 30.52 -49.16
CA ALA A 68 -30.89 29.51 -48.09
C ALA A 68 -30.47 28.10 -48.56
N ARG A 69 -30.51 27.81 -49.86
CA ARG A 69 -30.00 26.55 -50.44
C ARG A 69 -28.49 26.61 -50.68
N GLU A 70 -27.96 27.77 -51.04
CA GLU A 70 -26.52 28.03 -51.13
C GLU A 70 -25.91 27.98 -49.71
N ASP A 71 -26.46 28.73 -48.75
CA ASP A 71 -26.07 28.69 -47.33
C ASP A 71 -26.08 27.26 -46.75
N TYR A 72 -27.08 26.45 -47.10
CA TYR A 72 -27.19 25.05 -46.66
C TYR A 72 -26.10 24.15 -47.26
N LEU A 73 -25.67 24.39 -48.50
CA LEU A 73 -24.61 23.63 -49.14
C LEU A 73 -23.25 23.98 -48.54
N ASP A 74 -23.00 25.27 -48.30
CA ASP A 74 -21.76 25.74 -47.68
C ASP A 74 -21.63 25.21 -46.24
N LEU A 75 -22.68 25.36 -45.41
CA LEU A 75 -22.69 24.84 -44.04
C LEU A 75 -22.55 23.30 -43.99
N ARG A 76 -23.07 22.60 -45.00
CA ARG A 76 -22.90 21.15 -45.13
C ARG A 76 -21.47 20.77 -45.54
N GLN A 77 -20.80 21.59 -46.35
CA GLN A 77 -19.38 21.40 -46.67
C GLN A 77 -18.52 21.64 -45.43
N GLU A 78 -18.72 22.75 -44.71
CA GLU A 78 -18.02 23.02 -43.44
C GLU A 78 -18.20 21.89 -42.42
N ALA A 79 -19.41 21.34 -42.30
CA ALA A 79 -19.69 20.21 -41.42
C ALA A 79 -18.92 18.93 -41.81
N ASN A 80 -18.79 18.64 -43.11
CA ASN A 80 -17.99 17.52 -43.61
C ASN A 80 -16.49 17.74 -43.33
N GLU A 81 -15.96 18.94 -43.61
CA GLU A 81 -14.54 19.27 -43.38
C GLU A 81 -14.17 19.21 -41.89
N LEU A 82 -15.06 19.70 -41.00
CA LEU A 82 -14.92 19.55 -39.55
C LEU A 82 -14.97 18.09 -39.11
N GLN A 83 -15.84 17.28 -39.70
CA GLN A 83 -15.92 15.84 -39.42
C GLN A 83 -14.63 15.12 -39.83
N GLU A 84 -14.10 15.37 -41.04
CA GLU A 84 -12.82 14.82 -41.51
C GLU A 84 -11.65 15.25 -40.61
N TYR A 85 -11.57 16.53 -40.23
CA TYR A 85 -10.57 17.03 -39.30
C TYR A 85 -10.67 16.35 -37.92
N SER A 86 -11.89 16.16 -37.40
CA SER A 86 -12.10 15.48 -36.11
C SER A 86 -11.67 14.01 -36.17
N ASN A 87 -11.97 13.30 -37.26
CA ASN A 87 -11.57 11.92 -37.48
C ASN A 87 -10.04 11.79 -37.57
N ALA A 88 -9.38 12.65 -38.36
CA ALA A 88 -7.92 12.66 -38.47
C ALA A 88 -7.22 12.94 -37.13
N LYS A 89 -7.83 13.77 -36.27
CA LYS A 89 -7.36 14.04 -34.91
C LYS A 89 -7.57 12.84 -33.99
N LEU A 90 -8.73 12.18 -34.05
CA LEU A 90 -9.01 10.93 -33.33
C LEU A 90 -8.04 9.82 -33.75
N ASP A 91 -7.81 9.60 -35.04
CA ASP A 91 -6.85 8.61 -35.56
C ASP A 91 -5.42 8.85 -35.05
N ARG A 92 -5.03 10.11 -34.85
CA ARG A 92 -3.74 10.45 -34.24
C ARG A 92 -3.71 10.08 -32.76
N VAL A 93 -4.77 10.37 -32.00
CA VAL A 93 -4.89 10.00 -30.58
C VAL A 93 -4.92 8.48 -30.41
N THR A 94 -5.73 7.77 -31.18
CA THR A 94 -5.84 6.30 -31.18
C THR A 94 -4.49 5.64 -31.47
N ARG A 95 -3.71 6.15 -32.43
CA ARG A 95 -2.33 5.67 -32.67
C ARG A 95 -1.39 5.91 -31.50
N TYR A 96 -1.42 7.09 -30.87
CA TYR A 96 -0.60 7.35 -29.67
C TYR A 96 -0.99 6.45 -28.50
N LEU A 97 -2.29 6.23 -28.26
CA LEU A 97 -2.78 5.31 -27.24
C LEU A 97 -2.33 3.87 -27.51
N GLY A 98 -2.35 3.42 -28.78
CA GLY A 98 -1.81 2.11 -29.16
C GLY A 98 -0.31 1.96 -28.87
N VAL A 99 0.49 3.00 -29.16
CA VAL A 99 1.93 3.01 -28.84
C VAL A 99 2.18 2.98 -27.32
N LEU A 100 1.38 3.71 -26.55
CA LEU A 100 1.46 3.70 -25.08
C LEU A 100 1.06 2.31 -24.52
N ALA A 101 -0.05 1.75 -24.97
CA ALA A 101 -0.52 0.43 -24.54
C ALA A 101 0.50 -0.69 -24.84
N GLU A 102 1.10 -0.70 -26.04
CA GLU A 102 2.13 -1.69 -26.38
C GLU A 102 3.43 -1.47 -25.59
N LYS A 103 3.78 -0.21 -25.24
CA LYS A 103 4.92 0.07 -24.36
C LYS A 103 4.66 -0.44 -22.94
N THR A 104 3.47 -0.22 -22.39
CA THR A 104 3.07 -0.76 -21.08
C THR A 104 3.11 -2.29 -21.10
N ARG A 105 2.46 -2.93 -22.08
CA ARG A 105 2.46 -4.39 -22.24
C ARG A 105 3.86 -5.00 -22.31
N LYS A 106 4.81 -4.33 -22.98
CA LYS A 106 6.22 -4.77 -23.03
C LYS A 106 6.94 -4.64 -21.68
N LEU A 107 6.67 -3.57 -20.92
CA LEU A 107 7.23 -3.39 -19.58
C LEU A 107 6.67 -4.45 -18.62
N ASP A 108 5.36 -4.69 -18.65
CA ASP A 108 4.69 -5.71 -17.84
C ASP A 108 5.20 -7.12 -18.16
N GLN A 109 5.38 -7.44 -19.45
CA GLN A 109 5.95 -8.71 -19.90
C GLN A 109 7.37 -8.92 -19.38
N VAL A 110 8.24 -7.90 -19.49
CA VAL A 110 9.62 -7.97 -18.99
C VAL A 110 9.63 -8.11 -17.46
N ALA A 111 8.78 -7.36 -16.75
CA ALA A 111 8.65 -7.50 -15.30
C ALA A 111 8.28 -8.93 -14.90
N LEU A 112 7.22 -9.50 -15.49
CA LEU A 112 6.76 -10.86 -15.23
C LEU A 112 7.81 -11.93 -15.57
N GLU A 113 8.52 -11.79 -16.70
CA GLU A 113 9.60 -12.70 -17.09
C GLU A 113 10.79 -12.62 -16.12
N THR A 114 11.17 -11.42 -15.67
CA THR A 114 12.24 -11.26 -14.67
C THR A 114 11.84 -11.82 -13.32
N GLU A 115 10.60 -11.62 -12.87
CA GLU A 115 10.06 -12.16 -11.64
C GLU A 115 10.03 -13.70 -11.66
N ALA A 116 9.51 -14.28 -12.74
CA ALA A 116 9.47 -15.74 -12.94
C ALA A 116 10.88 -16.37 -12.96
N ARG A 117 11.91 -15.63 -13.41
CA ARG A 117 13.30 -16.07 -13.38
C ARG A 117 13.97 -15.89 -12.02
N ILE A 118 13.62 -14.85 -11.26
CA ILE A 118 14.22 -14.52 -9.96
C ILE A 118 13.60 -15.35 -8.83
N SER A 119 12.29 -15.59 -8.86
CA SER A 119 11.55 -16.38 -7.86
C SER A 119 12.19 -17.74 -7.51
N PRO A 120 12.55 -18.63 -8.46
CA PRO A 120 13.22 -19.90 -8.13
C PRO A 120 14.60 -19.70 -7.51
N LEU A 121 15.36 -18.67 -7.92
CA LEU A 121 16.68 -18.35 -7.36
C LEU A 121 16.58 -17.85 -5.91
N ILE A 122 15.57 -17.05 -5.59
CA ILE A 122 15.27 -16.65 -4.20
C ILE A 122 14.94 -17.88 -3.36
N ASN A 123 14.07 -18.77 -3.85
CA ASN A 123 13.68 -19.98 -3.12
C ASN A 123 14.86 -20.96 -2.93
N GLU A 124 15.75 -21.08 -3.92
CA GLU A 124 16.97 -21.90 -3.80
C GLU A 124 18.00 -21.27 -2.85
N LYS A 125 18.21 -19.94 -2.89
CA LYS A 125 19.01 -19.21 -1.90
C LYS A 125 18.50 -19.52 -0.48
N ARG A 126 17.19 -19.43 -0.25
CA ARG A 126 16.53 -19.71 1.03
C ARG A 126 16.76 -21.15 1.50
N ARG A 127 16.56 -22.13 0.61
CA ARG A 127 16.82 -23.55 0.91
C ARG A 127 18.27 -23.76 1.33
N LEU A 128 19.22 -23.33 0.51
CA LEU A 128 20.66 -23.49 0.79
C LEU A 128 21.11 -22.77 2.06
N PHE A 129 20.50 -21.63 2.38
CA PHE A 129 20.76 -20.89 3.60
C PHE A 129 20.27 -21.64 4.85
N ASN A 130 19.04 -22.16 4.81
CA ASN A 130 18.48 -22.98 5.89
C ASN A 130 19.23 -24.31 6.05
N ASP A 131 19.59 -24.98 4.95
CA ASP A 131 20.42 -26.19 4.97
C ASP A 131 21.78 -25.92 5.64
N LEU A 132 22.41 -24.78 5.35
CA LEU A 132 23.68 -24.35 5.95
C LEU A 132 23.52 -24.05 7.45
N LEU A 133 22.42 -23.40 7.88
CA LEU A 133 22.13 -23.19 9.29
C LEU A 133 21.92 -24.51 10.03
N THR A 134 21.13 -25.43 9.46
CA THR A 134 20.90 -26.77 10.03
C THR A 134 22.18 -27.60 10.11
N ALA A 135 23.03 -27.56 9.08
CA ALA A 135 24.32 -28.24 9.07
C ALA A 135 25.32 -27.66 10.11
N LYS A 136 25.16 -26.39 10.50
CA LYS A 136 25.90 -25.76 11.60
C LYS A 136 25.27 -26.00 12.98
N GLY A 137 24.22 -26.80 13.10
CA GLY A 137 23.49 -27.06 14.34
C GLY A 137 22.30 -26.11 14.55
N ASN A 138 21.13 -26.70 14.82
CA ASN A 138 19.86 -25.99 15.05
C ASN A 138 19.81 -25.24 16.39
N ILE A 139 20.58 -25.70 17.38
CA ILE A 139 20.70 -25.06 18.70
C ILE A 139 22.15 -24.65 18.84
N LYS A 140 22.38 -23.42 19.29
CA LYS A 140 23.70 -22.86 19.57
C LYS A 140 23.72 -22.19 20.92
N VAL A 141 24.79 -22.43 21.68
CA VAL A 141 25.00 -21.87 23.00
C VAL A 141 26.18 -20.91 22.94
N PHE A 142 25.87 -19.62 23.02
CA PHE A 142 26.87 -18.57 23.11
C PHE A 142 27.06 -18.10 24.55
N CYS A 143 28.30 -17.96 24.99
CA CYS A 143 28.62 -17.25 26.23
C CYS A 143 29.04 -15.80 25.92
N ARG A 144 28.58 -14.84 26.71
CA ARG A 144 29.09 -13.47 26.69
C ARG A 144 29.46 -13.04 28.11
N THR A 145 30.72 -12.71 28.33
CA THR A 145 31.16 -12.10 29.58
C THR A 145 31.05 -10.58 29.48
N ARG A 146 30.39 -9.93 30.44
CA ARG A 146 30.33 -8.47 30.49
C ARG A 146 31.68 -7.87 30.96
N PRO A 147 32.00 -6.62 30.61
CA PRO A 147 33.03 -5.85 31.31
C PRO A 147 32.79 -5.82 32.83
N LEU A 148 33.87 -5.87 33.60
CA LEU A 148 33.85 -5.61 35.04
C LEU A 148 33.68 -4.10 35.31
N PHE A 149 33.05 -3.76 36.42
CA PHE A 149 33.00 -2.39 36.94
C PHE A 149 34.18 -2.12 37.89
N GLU A 150 34.50 -0.84 38.14
CA GLU A 150 35.63 -0.45 39.01
C GLU A 150 35.48 -0.94 40.47
N ASP A 151 34.24 -1.13 40.91
CA ASP A 151 33.88 -1.61 42.24
C ASP A 151 34.03 -3.14 42.41
N GLU A 152 34.34 -3.86 41.32
CA GLU A 152 34.35 -5.32 41.27
C GLU A 152 35.76 -5.89 41.39
N GLY A 153 35.86 -7.06 42.04
CA GLY A 153 37.14 -7.75 42.25
C GLY A 153 37.77 -8.29 40.95
N PRO A 154 38.96 -8.91 41.05
CA PRO A 154 39.65 -9.47 39.88
C PRO A 154 38.80 -10.53 39.17
N SER A 155 38.93 -10.59 37.84
CA SER A 155 38.23 -11.59 37.01
C SER A 155 38.51 -13.02 37.49
N VAL A 156 37.45 -13.79 37.71
CA VAL A 156 37.52 -15.24 37.95
C VAL A 156 37.46 -16.07 36.66
N VAL A 157 37.34 -15.41 35.49
CA VAL A 157 37.25 -16.09 34.18
C VAL A 157 38.45 -15.78 33.28
N GLU A 158 38.88 -16.81 32.56
CA GLU A 158 39.94 -16.83 31.55
C GLU A 158 39.36 -17.33 30.21
N PHE A 159 39.95 -16.90 29.10
CA PHE A 159 39.52 -17.24 27.73
C PHE A 159 40.70 -17.88 26.99
N PRO A 160 40.82 -19.23 26.99
CA PRO A 160 41.89 -19.92 26.27
C PRO A 160 41.79 -19.79 24.74
N ASP A 161 40.55 -19.73 24.22
CA ASP A 161 40.21 -19.64 22.80
C ASP A 161 38.78 -19.08 22.64
N ASP A 162 38.29 -18.97 21.40
CA ASP A 162 36.97 -18.41 21.06
C ASP A 162 35.79 -19.35 21.38
N CYS A 163 36.02 -20.59 21.81
CA CYS A 163 34.99 -21.59 22.10
C CYS A 163 34.95 -22.00 23.59
N THR A 164 36.02 -21.73 24.34
CA THR A 164 36.21 -22.22 25.71
C THR A 164 36.21 -21.06 26.71
N ILE A 165 35.39 -21.17 27.76
CA ILE A 165 35.48 -20.31 28.95
C ILE A 165 35.99 -21.12 30.14
N ARG A 166 37.03 -20.61 30.80
CA ARG A 166 37.67 -21.22 31.97
C ARG A 166 37.31 -20.43 33.21
N VAL A 167 36.58 -21.05 34.14
CA VAL A 167 36.13 -20.43 35.39
C VAL A 167 36.99 -20.94 36.55
N ASN A 168 37.57 -20.04 37.33
CA ASN A 168 38.27 -20.38 38.56
C ASN A 168 37.29 -20.38 39.74
N THR A 169 37.09 -21.55 40.36
CA THR A 169 36.15 -21.75 41.47
C THR A 169 36.72 -21.29 42.81
N GLY A 170 38.04 -21.06 42.90
CA GLY A 170 38.71 -20.58 44.12
C GLY A 170 38.80 -21.59 45.27
N ASP A 171 38.30 -22.82 45.08
CA ASP A 171 38.37 -23.89 46.08
C ASP A 171 39.72 -24.61 46.03
N ASN A 172 40.62 -24.22 46.93
CA ASN A 172 41.96 -24.80 47.10
C ASN A 172 41.94 -26.24 47.63
N SER A 173 40.77 -26.82 47.93
CA SER A 173 40.60 -28.22 48.34
C SER A 173 40.66 -29.19 47.15
N ILE A 174 40.36 -28.71 45.93
CA ILE A 174 40.23 -29.52 44.73
C ILE A 174 41.51 -29.42 43.88
N SER A 175 42.02 -30.56 43.40
CA SER A 175 43.28 -30.64 42.63
C SER A 175 43.28 -29.86 41.31
N ASN A 176 42.11 -29.52 40.78
CA ASN A 176 41.92 -28.60 39.67
C ASN A 176 40.88 -27.53 40.08
N PRO A 177 41.31 -26.34 40.56
CA PRO A 177 40.40 -25.26 40.95
C PRO A 177 39.79 -24.52 39.75
N LYS A 178 40.25 -24.81 38.52
CA LYS A 178 39.74 -24.24 37.27
C LYS A 178 38.91 -25.27 36.51
N LYS A 179 37.76 -24.83 35.98
CA LYS A 179 36.85 -25.64 35.18
C LYS A 179 36.62 -25.00 33.81
N ASP A 180 36.80 -25.80 32.77
CA ASP A 180 36.61 -25.38 31.38
C ASP A 180 35.22 -25.78 30.89
N PHE A 181 34.61 -24.90 30.10
CA PHE A 181 33.33 -25.11 29.44
C PHE A 181 33.49 -24.78 27.95
N GLU A 182 33.29 -25.79 27.09
CA GLU A 182 33.32 -25.66 25.64
C GLU A 182 31.91 -25.37 25.11
N LEU A 183 31.81 -24.40 24.20
CA LEU A 183 30.57 -23.79 23.69
C LEU A 183 30.73 -23.41 22.21
N ASP A 184 29.64 -23.10 21.52
CA ASP A 184 29.67 -22.72 20.09
C ASP A 184 30.48 -21.43 19.82
N ARG A 185 30.44 -20.48 20.77
CA ARG A 185 31.34 -19.32 20.82
C ARG A 185 31.30 -18.64 22.19
N VAL A 186 32.42 -18.05 22.58
CA VAL A 186 32.62 -17.26 23.80
C VAL A 186 33.06 -15.85 23.43
N TYR A 187 32.27 -14.86 23.84
CA TYR A 187 32.57 -13.44 23.65
C TYR A 187 33.14 -12.87 24.95
N GLY A 188 34.42 -12.47 24.91
CA GLY A 188 35.09 -11.78 26.01
C GLY A 188 34.56 -10.35 26.25
N PRO A 189 34.95 -9.70 27.36
CA PRO A 189 34.44 -8.38 27.75
C PRO A 189 34.79 -7.25 26.76
N HIS A 190 35.78 -7.46 25.89
CA HIS A 190 36.17 -6.50 24.85
C HIS A 190 35.27 -6.56 23.60
N VAL A 191 34.42 -7.60 23.46
CA VAL A 191 33.58 -7.79 22.26
C VAL A 191 32.35 -6.88 22.30
N GLY A 192 32.25 -6.01 21.29
CA GLY A 192 31.14 -5.09 21.11
C GLY A 192 29.86 -5.76 20.59
N GLN A 193 28.72 -5.13 20.85
CA GLN A 193 27.39 -5.65 20.44
C GLN A 193 27.22 -5.81 18.93
N ALA A 194 27.90 -4.99 18.12
CA ALA A 194 27.86 -5.09 16.66
C ALA A 194 28.59 -6.34 16.13
N GLU A 195 29.61 -6.83 16.83
CA GLU A 195 30.32 -8.04 16.47
C GLU A 195 29.50 -9.29 16.83
N LEU A 196 28.99 -9.34 18.07
CA LEU A 196 28.07 -10.39 18.50
C LEU A 196 26.81 -10.47 17.61
N PHE A 197 26.25 -9.33 17.20
CA PHE A 197 25.12 -9.31 16.29
C PHE A 197 25.44 -9.92 14.92
N ARG A 198 26.67 -9.76 14.39
CA ARG A 198 27.06 -10.32 13.09
C ARG A 198 26.91 -11.85 13.03
N ASP A 199 27.13 -12.52 14.15
CA ASP A 199 27.01 -13.97 14.27
C ASP A 199 25.56 -14.45 14.44
N VAL A 200 24.67 -13.57 14.91
CA VAL A 200 23.23 -13.82 15.10
C VAL A 200 22.39 -13.34 13.91
N GLN A 201 22.84 -12.34 13.16
CA GLN A 201 22.15 -11.77 11.99
C GLN A 201 21.62 -12.84 11.00
N PRO A 202 22.33 -13.96 10.72
CA PRO A 202 21.78 -15.03 9.89
C PRO A 202 20.50 -15.67 10.44
N LEU A 203 20.33 -15.75 11.76
CA LEU A 203 19.11 -16.26 12.40
C LEU A 203 17.94 -15.28 12.21
N VAL A 204 18.20 -13.97 12.18
CA VAL A 204 17.20 -12.93 11.89
C VAL A 204 16.72 -13.02 10.44
N GLN A 205 17.63 -13.27 9.51
CA GLN A 205 17.30 -13.51 8.10
C GLN A 205 16.45 -14.78 7.93
N SER A 206 16.79 -15.86 8.65
CA SER A 206 15.96 -17.07 8.71
C SER A 206 14.59 -16.80 9.36
N ALA A 207 14.52 -15.91 10.35
CA ALA A 207 13.27 -15.54 10.99
C ALA A 207 12.29 -14.82 10.05
N LEU A 208 12.78 -13.90 9.22
CA LEU A 208 11.98 -13.26 8.16
C LEU A 208 11.44 -14.29 7.14
N ASP A 209 12.18 -15.37 6.92
CA ASP A 209 11.80 -16.50 6.06
C ASP A 209 10.91 -17.56 6.75
N GLY A 210 10.55 -17.38 8.04
CA GLY A 210 9.53 -18.17 8.74
C GLY A 210 9.93 -18.86 10.06
N TYR A 211 11.04 -18.45 10.70
CA TYR A 211 11.49 -18.96 12.02
C TYR A 211 11.43 -17.87 13.13
N ASN A 212 11.78 -18.16 14.39
CA ASN A 212 11.65 -17.23 15.55
C ASN A 212 12.90 -17.21 16.47
N GLU A 213 13.16 -16.11 17.21
CA GLU A 213 13.83 -15.94 18.56
C GLU A 213 14.76 -14.68 18.77
N GLY A 214 15.30 -14.43 20.00
CA GLY A 214 15.93 -13.16 20.51
C GLY A 214 17.42 -13.24 21.01
N SER A 215 18.05 -12.39 21.87
CA SER A 215 17.60 -11.34 22.84
C SER A 215 18.69 -10.32 23.35
N SER A 216 18.31 -9.09 23.80
CA SER A 216 18.90 -8.12 24.83
C SER A 216 20.43 -7.98 25.15
N HIS A 217 21.07 -6.85 25.54
CA HIS A 217 20.81 -5.38 25.55
C HIS A 217 22.16 -4.61 25.54
N ASP A 218 22.40 -3.69 24.58
CA ASP A 218 23.04 -2.36 24.70
C ASP A 218 23.09 -1.73 23.28
N CYS A 219 22.02 -1.01 22.89
CA CYS A 219 21.35 -1.26 21.58
C CYS A 219 21.31 -2.77 21.30
N GLY A 220 20.42 -3.42 22.06
CA GLY A 220 20.37 -4.87 22.21
C GLY A 220 20.15 -5.63 20.92
N LEU A 221 20.42 -6.93 20.99
CA LEU A 221 20.17 -7.88 19.91
C LEU A 221 18.77 -7.65 19.31
N TYR A 222 17.72 -7.53 20.14
CA TYR A 222 16.37 -7.16 19.69
C TYR A 222 16.36 -5.96 18.74
N ALA A 223 16.85 -4.79 19.16
CA ALA A 223 16.76 -3.56 18.36
C ALA A 223 17.42 -3.75 16.99
N ARG A 224 18.58 -4.41 16.95
CA ARG A 224 19.31 -4.73 15.72
C ARG A 224 18.60 -5.78 14.87
N CYS A 225 18.01 -6.80 15.50
CA CYS A 225 17.16 -7.78 14.81
C CYS A 225 15.94 -7.10 14.17
N PHE A 226 15.31 -6.14 14.85
CA PHE A 226 14.13 -5.44 14.34
C PHE A 226 14.50 -4.43 13.25
N GLU A 227 15.57 -3.65 13.42
CA GLU A 227 16.11 -2.79 12.37
C GLU A 227 16.44 -3.61 11.11
N GLU A 228 17.20 -4.70 11.23
CA GLU A 228 17.49 -5.64 10.13
C GLU A 228 16.21 -6.24 9.52
N LEU A 229 15.21 -6.64 10.33
CA LEU A 229 13.94 -7.20 9.85
C LEU A 229 13.14 -6.19 9.01
N PHE A 230 13.07 -4.93 9.46
CA PHE A 230 12.43 -3.84 8.71
C PHE A 230 13.25 -3.49 7.45
N ASP A 231 14.56 -3.34 7.56
CA ASP A 231 15.44 -3.03 6.43
C ASP A 231 15.38 -4.11 5.35
N LEU A 232 15.40 -5.40 5.72
CA LEU A 232 15.22 -6.52 4.80
C LEU A 232 13.86 -6.44 4.10
N ALA A 233 12.77 -6.20 4.85
CA ALA A 233 11.43 -6.10 4.29
C ALA A 233 11.20 -4.87 3.40
N TYR A 234 11.85 -3.73 3.68
CA TYR A 234 11.85 -2.57 2.79
C TYR A 234 12.80 -2.75 1.58
N SER A 235 13.86 -3.55 1.72
CA SER A 235 14.80 -3.86 0.64
C SER A 235 14.30 -4.92 -0.35
N ASP A 236 13.32 -5.76 0.03
CA ASP A 236 12.59 -6.64 -0.89
C ASP A 236 11.67 -5.79 -1.77
N SER A 237 12.26 -5.15 -2.78
CA SER A 237 11.58 -4.31 -3.77
C SER A 237 10.66 -5.09 -4.71
N THR A 238 10.47 -6.39 -4.48
CA THR A 238 9.61 -7.25 -5.30
C THR A 238 8.16 -7.01 -4.91
N SER A 239 7.30 -6.64 -5.88
CA SER A 239 5.88 -6.32 -5.67
C SER A 239 4.99 -7.47 -5.15
N THR A 240 5.60 -8.58 -4.73
CA THR A 240 4.96 -9.85 -4.34
C THR A 240 5.06 -10.16 -2.84
N SER A 241 6.00 -9.55 -2.10
CA SER A 241 6.12 -9.71 -0.65
C SER A 241 5.46 -8.52 0.06
N ARG A 242 4.26 -8.71 0.64
CA ARG A 242 3.63 -7.71 1.51
C ARG A 242 3.83 -8.08 2.97
N PHE A 243 4.83 -7.49 3.62
CA PHE A 243 5.06 -7.70 5.05
C PHE A 243 4.03 -6.94 5.90
N ASN A 244 3.60 -7.57 6.99
CA ASN A 244 2.81 -6.95 8.05
C ASN A 244 3.43 -7.35 9.39
N PHE A 245 3.78 -6.36 10.20
CA PHE A 245 4.51 -6.57 11.44
C PHE A 245 3.63 -6.31 12.64
N SER A 246 3.55 -7.31 13.52
CA SER A 246 2.76 -7.27 14.74
C SER A 246 3.53 -7.89 15.90
N VAL A 247 3.31 -7.34 17.09
CA VAL A 247 4.03 -7.65 18.32
C VAL A 247 3.06 -8.12 19.39
N SER A 248 3.40 -9.21 20.06
CA SER A 248 2.80 -9.63 21.33
C SER A 248 3.90 -9.76 22.38
N VAL A 249 3.69 -9.20 23.56
CA VAL A 249 4.66 -9.23 24.67
C VAL A 249 3.97 -9.75 25.92
N PHE A 250 4.53 -10.78 26.55
CA PHE A 250 4.00 -11.40 27.75
C PHE A 250 5.12 -11.85 28.69
N GLU A 251 4.82 -11.98 29.97
CA GLU A 251 5.70 -12.64 30.96
C GLU A 251 5.07 -13.96 31.42
N LEU A 252 5.91 -14.97 31.67
CA LEU A 252 5.51 -16.18 32.39
C LEU A 252 5.88 -15.99 33.86
N TYR A 253 4.87 -15.94 34.74
CA TYR A 253 5.06 -15.77 36.17
C TYR A 253 4.31 -16.85 36.94
N ASN A 254 5.03 -17.71 37.67
CA ASN A 254 4.48 -18.82 38.44
C ASN A 254 3.55 -19.71 37.60
N GLU A 255 4.06 -20.21 36.46
CA GLU A 255 3.34 -20.99 35.44
C GLU A 255 2.09 -20.32 34.83
N GLN A 256 1.87 -19.03 35.07
CA GLN A 256 0.77 -18.26 34.47
C GLN A 256 1.31 -17.24 33.48
N VAL A 257 0.69 -17.19 32.30
CA VAL A 257 1.01 -16.19 31.29
C VAL A 257 0.26 -14.89 31.57
N ARG A 258 1.02 -13.81 31.76
CA ARG A 258 0.51 -12.45 31.93
C ARG A 258 0.88 -11.62 30.71
N ASP A 259 -0.14 -11.20 29.97
CA ASP A 259 -0.03 -10.27 28.85
C ASP A 259 0.42 -8.89 29.35
N LEU A 260 1.48 -8.34 28.74
CA LEU A 260 2.06 -7.04 29.10
C LEU A 260 1.53 -5.87 28.25
N LEU A 261 0.76 -6.16 27.18
CA LEU A 261 0.10 -5.19 26.31
C LEU A 261 -1.39 -4.99 26.67
N PHE A 262 -1.94 -5.80 27.58
CA PHE A 262 -3.37 -5.82 27.93
C PHE A 262 -3.95 -4.46 28.38
N GLU A 263 -3.14 -3.62 29.03
CA GLU A 263 -3.58 -2.30 29.53
C GLU A 263 -3.71 -1.23 28.42
N SER A 264 -3.18 -1.48 27.20
CA SER A 264 -3.13 -0.49 26.12
C SER A 264 -4.46 -0.26 25.35
N GLY A 265 -5.55 -0.96 25.71
CA GLY A 265 -6.91 -0.60 25.30
C GLY A 265 -7.72 -1.72 24.64
N SER A 266 -9.04 -1.65 24.83
CA SER A 266 -10.02 -2.72 24.56
C SER A 266 -10.37 -3.00 23.08
N SER A 267 -9.50 -2.63 22.14
CA SER A 267 -9.75 -2.75 20.69
C SER A 267 -8.63 -3.43 19.89
N LEU A 268 -7.55 -3.88 20.54
CA LEU A 268 -6.44 -4.54 19.86
C LEU A 268 -6.82 -5.97 19.43
N GLN A 269 -6.22 -6.44 18.32
CA GLN A 269 -6.42 -7.80 17.86
C GLN A 269 -5.81 -8.79 18.87
N LYS A 270 -6.37 -10.00 18.94
CA LYS A 270 -5.83 -11.08 19.76
C LYS A 270 -5.29 -12.21 18.89
N VAL A 271 -4.10 -12.68 19.20
CA VAL A 271 -3.53 -13.91 18.64
C VAL A 271 -3.72 -15.05 19.65
N ARG A 272 -4.03 -16.24 19.13
CA ARG A 272 -4.10 -17.48 19.93
C ARG A 272 -2.81 -18.27 19.71
N MET A 273 -2.02 -18.45 20.76
CA MET A 273 -0.76 -19.21 20.73
C MET A 273 -0.90 -20.49 21.56
N GLY A 274 -0.11 -21.51 21.21
CA GLY A 274 -0.06 -22.79 21.93
C GLY A 274 -0.71 -23.96 21.18
N LEU A 275 -0.66 -25.14 21.81
CA LEU A 275 -1.33 -26.34 21.32
C LEU A 275 -2.84 -26.26 21.60
N PRO A 276 -3.70 -27.06 20.92
CA PRO A 276 -5.14 -27.03 21.15
C PRO A 276 -5.58 -27.26 22.60
N GLU A 277 -4.74 -27.95 23.38
CA GLU A 277 -4.95 -28.29 24.80
C GLU A 277 -4.52 -27.16 25.76
N SER A 278 -3.75 -26.18 25.29
CA SER A 278 -3.15 -25.10 26.09
C SER A 278 -3.08 -23.78 25.30
N ILE A 279 -4.24 -23.31 24.83
CA ILE A 279 -4.34 -22.07 24.07
C ILE A 279 -4.28 -20.85 24.99
N ILE A 280 -3.36 -19.94 24.71
CA ILE A 280 -3.22 -18.63 25.35
C ILE A 280 -3.71 -17.57 24.37
N GLU A 281 -4.59 -16.66 24.82
CA GLU A 281 -4.93 -15.44 24.09
C GLU A 281 -4.00 -14.29 24.51
N LEU A 282 -3.34 -13.68 23.54
CA LEU A 282 -2.45 -12.54 23.74
C LEU A 282 -2.86 -11.38 22.84
N VAL A 283 -2.78 -10.16 23.36
CA VAL A 283 -2.92 -8.92 22.61
C VAL A 283 -1.80 -8.82 21.58
N GLN A 284 -2.18 -8.37 20.39
CA GLN A 284 -1.31 -8.16 19.26
C GLN A 284 -1.43 -6.71 18.79
N GLU A 285 -0.35 -5.95 18.94
CA GLU A 285 -0.24 -4.56 18.50
C GLU A 285 0.56 -4.48 17.19
N LYS A 286 0.08 -3.69 16.23
CA LYS A 286 0.74 -3.51 14.93
C LYS A 286 1.87 -2.50 15.05
N ALA A 287 3.02 -2.76 14.41
CA ALA A 287 4.17 -1.88 14.41
C ALA A 287 4.67 -1.68 12.98
N ASP A 288 4.38 -0.54 12.35
CA ASP A 288 4.71 -0.28 10.95
C ASP A 288 6.15 0.21 10.73
N ASN A 289 6.92 0.45 11.81
CA ASN A 289 8.32 0.92 11.76
C ASN A 289 9.09 0.60 13.07
N PRO A 290 10.45 0.67 13.07
CA PRO A 290 11.27 0.41 14.25
C PRO A 290 10.98 1.29 15.48
N LEU A 291 10.52 2.53 15.28
CA LEU A 291 10.20 3.47 16.36
C LEU A 291 8.89 3.09 17.05
N GLU A 292 7.89 2.65 16.28
CA GLU A 292 6.66 2.05 16.81
C GLU A 292 6.97 0.79 17.62
N PHE A 293 7.73 -0.14 17.04
CA PHE A 293 8.15 -1.35 17.75
C PHE A 293 8.81 -1.02 19.10
N SER A 294 9.77 -0.09 19.10
CA SER A 294 10.48 0.35 20.31
C SER A 294 9.57 1.00 21.35
N ARG A 295 8.50 1.68 20.91
CA ARG A 295 7.49 2.29 21.79
C ARG A 295 6.62 1.22 22.47
N VAL A 296 6.12 0.25 21.69
CA VAL A 296 5.32 -0.88 22.19
C VAL A 296 6.12 -1.68 23.23
N LEU A 297 7.37 -2.01 22.91
CA LEU A 297 8.26 -2.72 23.82
C LEU A 297 8.52 -1.94 25.12
N LYS A 298 8.71 -0.62 25.03
CA LYS A 298 8.90 0.24 26.21
C LYS A 298 7.65 0.32 27.08
N ALA A 299 6.45 0.37 26.49
CA ALA A 299 5.19 0.34 27.22
C ALA A 299 4.97 -1.02 27.92
N ALA A 300 5.24 -2.13 27.24
CA ALA A 300 5.17 -3.47 27.82
C ALA A 300 6.12 -3.66 29.03
N PHE A 301 7.31 -3.05 28.98
CA PHE A 301 8.23 -3.08 30.13
C PHE A 301 7.83 -2.13 31.27
N GLN A 302 6.89 -1.20 31.07
CA GLN A 302 6.34 -0.34 32.12
C GLN A 302 5.16 -0.98 32.87
N SER A 303 4.41 -1.90 32.24
CA SER A 303 3.37 -2.71 32.91
C SER A 303 3.95 -3.90 33.71
N ARG A 304 5.24 -4.19 33.53
CA ARG A 304 6.03 -5.09 34.38
C ARG A 304 6.16 -4.46 35.77
N GLY A 305 5.47 -5.04 36.75
CA GLY A 305 5.36 -4.49 38.10
C GLY A 305 6.73 -4.30 38.77
N ASN A 306 6.85 -3.25 39.58
CA ASN A 306 8.10 -2.69 40.10
C ASN A 306 8.81 -3.54 41.19
N ASP A 307 8.64 -4.87 41.16
CA ASP A 307 9.30 -5.82 42.08
C ASP A 307 10.79 -5.97 41.74
N ILE A 308 11.61 -5.24 42.47
CA ILE A 308 13.09 -5.15 42.37
C ILE A 308 13.79 -6.53 42.50
N SER A 309 13.08 -7.58 42.95
CA SER A 309 13.61 -8.93 43.17
C SER A 309 13.58 -9.86 41.93
N LYS A 310 12.91 -9.50 40.83
CA LYS A 310 12.68 -10.40 39.68
C LYS A 310 13.83 -10.39 38.65
N PHE A 311 15.01 -10.85 39.08
CA PHE A 311 16.20 -11.02 38.24
C PHE A 311 16.12 -12.17 37.21
N ASN A 312 15.14 -13.08 37.35
CA ASN A 312 14.85 -14.12 36.37
C ASN A 312 13.51 -13.84 35.67
N VAL A 313 13.55 -13.25 34.46
CA VAL A 313 12.42 -13.28 33.52
C VAL A 313 12.95 -13.56 32.12
N SER A 314 12.50 -14.68 31.55
CA SER A 314 12.65 -15.03 30.15
C SER A 314 11.59 -14.29 29.33
N ASN A 315 12.01 -13.41 28.43
CA ASN A 315 11.11 -12.77 27.48
C ASN A 315 10.93 -13.67 26.25
N LEU A 316 9.68 -13.96 25.86
CA LEU A 316 9.37 -14.61 24.59
C LEU A 316 8.57 -13.64 23.71
N TYR A 317 8.94 -13.53 22.44
CA TYR A 317 8.28 -12.66 21.46
C TYR A 317 7.74 -13.52 20.32
N GLY A 318 6.43 -13.51 20.15
CA GLY A 318 5.80 -14.08 18.96
C GLY A 318 5.78 -13.03 17.85
N LEU A 319 6.61 -13.20 16.82
CA LEU A 319 6.47 -12.45 15.57
C LEU A 319 5.59 -13.25 14.62
N HIS A 320 4.66 -12.58 13.96
CA HIS A 320 3.85 -13.18 12.91
C HIS A 320 4.02 -12.35 11.64
N SER A 321 4.88 -12.85 10.74
CA SER A 321 4.91 -12.40 9.35
C SER A 321 3.82 -13.16 8.59
N VAL A 322 2.71 -12.49 8.29
CA VAL A 322 1.70 -13.02 7.36
C VAL A 322 2.09 -12.56 5.97
N ARG A 323 2.35 -13.52 5.08
CA ARG A 323 2.74 -13.31 3.69
C ARG A 323 1.55 -13.46 2.75
#